data_AF-A0A967VRA1-F1
#
_entry.id   AF-A0A967VRA1-F1
#
_cell.length_a   1.000
_cell.length_b   1.000
_cell.length_c   1.000
_cell.angle_alpha   90.00
_cell.angle_beta   90.00
_cell.angle_gamma   90.00
#
_symmetry.space_group_name_H-M   'P 1'
#
loop_
_entity.id
_entity.type
_entity.pdbx_description
1 polymer ?
#
loop_
_entity_poly.entity_id
_entity_poly.type
_entity_poly.pdbx_seq_one_letter_code
_entity_poly.pdbx_strand_id
1 'polypeptide(L)'
;MGPDRLLEEYRALAKEHEAIVRRINRTNPGARIEFRDEPMSLADAVIRRERLAREAALLRDLAHRATPKANRFLHTEVKHVPTIDIAGTIAEADRLSKEHRELDARIQRANWEVELND
;
A
#
# COMPACT_ATOMS: atom_id res chain seq x y z
N MET A 1 22.95 -13.71 30.06
CA MET A 1 23.26 -12.56 29.17
C MET A 1 23.00 -11.30 29.99
N GLY A 2 24.00 -10.44 30.18
CA GLY A 2 23.86 -9.20 30.95
C GLY A 2 23.24 -8.05 30.13
N PRO A 3 22.67 -7.02 30.77
CA PRO A 3 22.07 -5.86 30.08
C PRO A 3 23.00 -5.16 29.09
N ASP A 4 24.29 -5.02 29.44
CA ASP A 4 25.27 -4.35 28.59
C ASP A 4 25.51 -5.08 27.26
N ARG A 5 25.53 -6.42 27.30
CA ARG A 5 25.67 -7.24 26.10
C ARG A 5 24.47 -7.11 25.17
N LEU A 6 23.24 -7.04 25.72
CA LEU A 6 22.04 -6.79 24.91
C LEU A 6 22.08 -5.41 24.24
N LEU A 7 22.60 -4.40 24.94
CA LEU A 7 22.76 -3.05 24.38
C LEU A 7 23.80 -3.00 23.26
N GLU A 8 24.90 -3.74 23.39
CA GLU A 8 25.90 -3.88 22.33
C GLU A 8 25.33 -4.59 21.09
N GLU A 9 24.63 -5.71 21.28
CA GLU A 9 23.97 -6.46 20.21
C GLU A 9 22.92 -5.58 19.49
N TYR A 10 22.11 -4.84 20.25
CA TYR A 10 21.15 -3.88 19.67
C TYR A 10 21.85 -2.82 18.81
N ARG A 11 22.93 -2.22 19.31
CA ARG A 11 23.66 -1.17 18.59
C ARG A 11 24.31 -1.70 17.31
N ALA A 12 24.81 -2.93 17.32
CA ALA A 12 25.34 -3.58 16.12
C ALA A 12 24.23 -3.77 15.07
N LEU A 13 23.09 -4.36 15.49
CA LEU A 13 21.95 -4.58 14.60
C LEU A 13 21.36 -3.28 14.05
N ALA A 14 21.32 -2.22 14.87
CA ALA A 14 20.84 -0.91 14.44
C ALA A 14 21.72 -0.31 13.32
N LYS A 15 23.05 -0.48 13.41
CA LYS A 15 23.99 -0.05 12.35
C LYS A 15 23.82 -0.85 11.07
N GLU A 16 23.64 -2.17 11.18
CA GLU A 16 23.39 -3.03 10.03
C GLU A 16 22.07 -2.67 9.33
N HIS A 17 21.01 -2.45 10.10
CA HIS A 17 19.72 -2.00 9.57
C HIS A 17 19.86 -0.65 8.85
N GLU A 18 20.55 0.33 9.44
CA GLU A 18 20.81 1.62 8.80
C GLU A 18 21.58 1.47 7.47
N ALA A 19 22.59 0.60 7.44
CA ALA A 19 23.34 0.32 6.21
C ALA A 19 22.44 -0.27 5.11
N ILE A 20 21.58 -1.25 5.44
CA ILE A 20 20.65 -1.85 4.49
C ILE A 20 19.66 -0.80 3.96
N VAL A 21 19.05 0.00 4.85
CA VAL A 21 18.09 1.05 4.46
C VAL A 21 18.74 2.06 3.50
N ARG A 22 19.98 2.47 3.76
CA ARG A 22 20.70 3.39 2.85
C ARG A 22 20.92 2.78 1.47
N ARG A 23 21.33 1.52 1.39
CA ARG A 23 21.56 0.82 0.12
C ARG A 23 20.26 0.70 -0.69
N ILE A 24 19.16 0.31 -0.04
CA ILE A 24 17.82 0.28 -0.66
C ILE A 24 17.46 1.66 -1.22
N ASN A 25 17.62 2.72 -0.43
CA ASN A 25 17.27 4.08 -0.83
C ASN A 25 18.15 4.61 -1.98
N ARG A 26 19.38 4.12 -2.14
CA ARG A 26 20.24 4.43 -3.30
C ARG A 26 19.88 3.62 -4.54
N THR A 27 19.50 2.36 -4.38
CA THR A 27 19.17 1.46 -5.49
C THR A 27 17.80 1.77 -6.11
N ASN A 28 16.77 1.95 -5.30
CA ASN A 28 15.38 2.05 -5.77
C ASN A 28 15.13 3.14 -6.85
N PRO A 29 15.71 4.36 -6.75
CA PRO A 29 15.53 5.38 -7.79
C PRO A 29 16.19 5.02 -9.14
N GLY A 30 17.25 4.20 -9.12
CA GLY A 30 17.99 3.79 -10.31
C GLY A 30 17.43 2.53 -10.98
N ALA A 31 16.87 1.61 -10.19
CA ALA A 31 16.28 0.38 -10.67
C ALA A 31 15.02 0.64 -11.51
N ARG A 32 14.92 0.03 -12.69
CA ARG A 32 13.82 0.25 -13.64
C ARG A 32 12.90 -0.96 -13.70
N ILE A 33 11.60 -0.69 -13.67
CA ILE A 33 10.56 -1.70 -13.89
C ILE A 33 9.57 -1.20 -14.95
N GLU A 34 8.80 -2.13 -15.51
CA GLU A 34 7.73 -1.84 -16.45
C GLU A 34 6.38 -2.32 -15.88
N PHE A 35 5.37 -1.46 -15.96
CA PHE A 35 4.01 -1.77 -15.55
C PHE A 35 3.01 -1.15 -16.50
N ARG A 36 2.20 -1.98 -17.18
CA ARG A 36 1.22 -1.55 -18.20
C ARG A 36 1.86 -0.68 -19.29
N ASP A 37 2.98 -1.15 -19.83
CA ASP A 37 3.73 -0.48 -20.90
C ASP A 37 4.31 0.91 -20.52
N GLU A 38 4.28 1.24 -19.21
CA GLU A 38 4.92 2.43 -18.65
C GLU A 38 6.22 2.04 -17.90
N PRO A 39 7.40 2.54 -18.34
CA PRO A 39 8.62 2.40 -17.58
C PRO A 39 8.62 3.36 -16.38
N MET A 40 9.05 2.89 -15.22
CA MET A 40 9.20 3.71 -14.00
C MET A 40 10.37 3.24 -13.13
N SER A 41 10.79 4.09 -12.19
CA SER A 41 11.74 3.64 -11.16
C SER A 41 11.05 2.71 -10.16
N LEU A 42 11.81 1.84 -9.49
CA LEU A 42 11.29 1.03 -8.39
C LEU A 42 10.78 1.92 -7.25
N ALA A 43 11.41 3.08 -7.02
CA ALA A 43 10.93 4.08 -6.05
C ALA A 43 9.52 4.61 -6.42
N ASP A 44 9.31 5.01 -7.67
CA ASP A 44 7.99 5.49 -8.14
C ASP A 44 6.93 4.39 -8.07
N ALA A 45 7.31 3.15 -8.38
CA ALA A 45 6.44 2.00 -8.28
C ALA A 45 5.94 1.78 -6.84
N VAL A 46 6.83 1.87 -5.84
CA VAL A 46 6.46 1.76 -4.42
C VAL A 46 5.47 2.87 -4.03
N ILE A 47 5.73 4.12 -4.44
CA ILE A 47 4.84 5.25 -4.18
C ILE A 47 3.46 5.02 -4.82
N ARG A 48 3.43 4.58 -6.09
CA ARG A 48 2.19 4.28 -6.82
C ARG A 48 1.42 3.15 -6.14
N ARG A 49 2.09 2.08 -5.71
CA ARG A 49 1.47 0.98 -4.94
C ARG A 49 0.83 1.51 -3.66
N GLU A 50 1.52 2.32 -2.88
CA GLU A 50 0.97 2.89 -1.64
C GLU A 50 -0.23 3.81 -1.87
N ARG A 51 -0.21 4.60 -2.96
CA ARG A 51 -1.37 5.40 -3.35
C ARG A 51 -2.57 4.50 -3.67
N LEU A 52 -2.38 3.48 -4.51
CA LEU A 52 -3.44 2.54 -4.90
C LEU A 52 -4.08 1.85 -3.69
N ALA A 53 -3.26 1.40 -2.74
CA ALA A 53 -3.74 0.78 -1.50
C ALA A 53 -4.60 1.74 -0.67
N ARG A 54 -4.10 2.96 -0.45
CA ARG A 54 -4.80 3.98 0.35
C ARG A 54 -6.11 4.41 -0.28
N GLU A 55 -6.12 4.62 -1.59
CA GLU A 55 -7.32 5.04 -2.32
C GLU A 55 -8.38 3.94 -2.35
N ALA A 56 -7.98 2.68 -2.59
CA ALA A 56 -8.90 1.54 -2.49
C ALA A 56 -9.50 1.39 -1.08
N ALA A 57 -8.71 1.63 -0.03
CA ALA A 57 -9.20 1.62 1.34
C ALA A 57 -10.20 2.76 1.62
N LEU A 58 -9.90 3.97 1.15
CA LEU A 58 -10.78 5.13 1.26
C LEU A 58 -12.12 4.89 0.59
N LEU A 59 -12.13 4.39 -0.65
CA LEU A 59 -13.37 4.13 -1.39
C LEU A 59 -14.21 3.04 -0.71
N ARG A 60 -13.58 2.01 -0.14
CA ARG A 60 -14.30 1.01 0.66
C ARG A 60 -14.93 1.61 1.91
N ASP A 61 -14.21 2.43 2.65
CA ASP A 61 -14.73 3.11 3.84
C ASP A 61 -15.89 4.05 3.47
N LEU A 62 -15.74 4.79 2.37
CA LEU A 62 -16.77 5.68 1.83
C LEU A 62 -18.05 4.90 1.48
N ALA A 63 -17.93 3.82 0.69
CA ALA A 63 -19.07 2.98 0.32
C ALA A 63 -19.73 2.34 1.55
N HIS A 64 -18.93 1.88 2.51
CA HIS A 64 -19.42 1.30 3.76
C HIS A 64 -20.24 2.31 4.58
N ARG A 65 -19.74 3.54 4.73
CA ARG A 65 -20.43 4.62 5.47
C ARG A 65 -21.67 5.13 4.75
N ALA A 66 -21.66 5.14 3.43
CA ALA A 66 -22.81 5.56 2.62
C ALA A 66 -23.92 4.50 2.57
N THR A 67 -23.62 3.25 2.93
CA THR A 67 -24.61 2.17 2.96
C THR A 67 -25.63 2.41 4.08
N PRO A 68 -26.93 2.56 3.78
CA PRO A 68 -27.94 2.79 4.80
C PRO A 68 -28.03 1.62 5.77
N LYS A 69 -28.01 1.89 7.07
CA LYS A 69 -28.18 0.83 8.09
C LYS A 69 -29.62 0.35 8.11
N ALA A 70 -29.81 -0.98 8.18
CA ALA A 70 -31.12 -1.63 8.16
C ALA A 70 -31.94 -1.52 9.47
N ASN A 71 -31.49 -0.75 10.47
CA ASN A 71 -32.27 -0.54 11.70
C ASN A 71 -33.36 0.49 11.45
N ARG A 72 -34.47 0.05 10.85
CA ARG A 72 -35.74 0.77 10.85
C ARG A 72 -36.69 -0.01 11.74
N PHE A 73 -37.13 0.60 12.82
CA PHE A 73 -38.07 -0.03 13.76
C PHE A 73 -39.52 0.37 13.48
N LEU A 74 -39.76 1.48 12.77
CA LEU A 74 -41.09 2.06 12.58
C LEU A 74 -41.32 2.53 11.14
N HIS A 75 -42.56 2.40 10.68
CA HIS A 75 -42.96 2.73 9.31
C HIS A 75 -42.89 4.24 8.99
N THR A 76 -42.83 5.08 10.04
CA THR A 76 -42.81 6.55 9.99
C THR A 76 -41.41 7.18 9.88
N GLU A 77 -40.33 6.37 9.87
CA GLU A 77 -38.96 6.89 9.90
C GLU A 77 -38.48 7.41 8.53
N VAL A 78 -37.79 8.56 8.50
CA VAL A 78 -37.27 9.21 7.28
C VAL A 78 -36.29 8.29 6.54
N LYS A 79 -36.40 8.19 5.21
CA LYS A 79 -35.51 7.37 4.39
C LYS A 79 -34.12 8.01 4.30
N HIS A 80 -33.08 7.29 4.69
CA HIS A 80 -31.70 7.63 4.37
C HIS A 80 -31.38 7.16 2.94
N VAL A 81 -31.10 8.10 2.04
CA VAL A 81 -30.71 7.82 0.65
C VAL A 81 -29.21 8.14 0.51
N PRO A 82 -28.41 7.22 -0.05
CA PRO A 82 -26.99 7.48 -0.32
C PRO A 82 -26.83 8.67 -1.28
N THR A 83 -25.86 9.54 -1.01
CA THR A 83 -25.50 10.66 -1.89
C THR A 83 -24.47 10.27 -2.96
N ILE A 84 -24.03 9.01 -2.98
CA ILE A 84 -23.04 8.46 -3.90
C ILE A 84 -23.55 7.19 -4.56
N ASP A 85 -22.98 6.85 -5.72
CA ASP A 85 -23.12 5.51 -6.30
C ASP A 85 -22.25 4.51 -5.53
N ILE A 86 -22.88 3.78 -4.61
CA ILE A 86 -22.21 2.76 -3.78
C ILE A 86 -21.61 1.66 -4.66
N ALA A 87 -22.35 1.20 -5.68
CA ALA A 87 -21.91 0.08 -6.52
C ALA A 87 -20.70 0.49 -7.37
N GLY A 88 -20.74 1.67 -8.00
CA GLY A 88 -19.61 2.22 -8.73
C GLY A 88 -18.39 2.45 -7.83
N THR A 89 -18.60 2.94 -6.61
CA THR A 89 -17.51 3.17 -5.63
C THR A 89 -16.82 1.85 -5.23
N ILE A 90 -17.58 0.78 -5.00
CA ILE A 90 -17.02 -0.55 -4.71
C ILE A 90 -16.26 -1.10 -5.91
N ALA A 91 -16.84 -1.00 -7.11
CA ALA A 91 -16.21 -1.48 -8.34
C ALA A 91 -14.86 -0.78 -8.58
N GLU A 92 -14.79 0.53 -8.33
CA GLU A 92 -13.56 1.28 -8.44
C GLU A 92 -12.52 0.84 -7.39
N ALA A 93 -12.94 0.65 -6.13
CA ALA A 93 -12.06 0.14 -5.08
C ALA A 93 -11.45 -1.23 -5.43
N ASP A 94 -12.23 -2.11 -6.05
CA ASP A 94 -11.78 -3.43 -6.49
C ASP A 94 -10.82 -3.35 -7.68
N ARG A 95 -11.08 -2.44 -8.63
CA ARG A 95 -10.16 -2.14 -9.73
C ARG A 95 -8.81 -1.66 -9.21
N LEU A 96 -8.79 -0.69 -8.30
CA LEU A 96 -7.56 -0.18 -7.69
C LEU A 96 -6.83 -1.26 -6.87
N SER A 97 -7.57 -2.13 -6.18
CA SER A 97 -6.97 -3.25 -5.43
C SER A 97 -6.37 -4.32 -6.32
N LYS A 98 -6.94 -4.54 -7.51
CA LYS A 98 -6.34 -5.41 -8.52
C LYS A 98 -5.04 -4.79 -9.04
N GLU A 99 -5.07 -3.52 -9.42
CA GLU A 99 -3.87 -2.81 -9.89
C GLU A 99 -2.76 -2.80 -8.83
N HIS A 100 -3.11 -2.57 -7.56
CA HIS A 100 -2.20 -2.65 -6.42
C HIS A 100 -1.47 -4.01 -6.37
N ARG A 101 -2.22 -5.12 -6.45
CA ARG A 101 -1.63 -6.48 -6.39
C ARG A 101 -0.76 -6.79 -7.59
N GLU A 102 -1.17 -6.37 -8.78
CA GLU A 102 -0.39 -6.55 -10.00
C GLU A 102 0.94 -5.78 -9.92
N LEU A 103 0.91 -4.53 -9.44
CA LEU A 103 2.11 -3.71 -9.27
C LEU A 103 3.01 -4.25 -8.15
N ASP A 104 2.43 -4.68 -7.02
CA ASP A 104 3.18 -5.30 -5.93
C ASP A 104 3.92 -6.56 -6.40
N ALA A 105 3.28 -7.42 -7.20
CA ALA A 105 3.94 -8.59 -7.78
C ALA A 105 5.14 -8.22 -8.68
N ARG A 106 5.07 -7.09 -9.42
CA ARG A 106 6.20 -6.57 -10.20
C ARG A 106 7.32 -6.03 -9.30
N ILE A 107 6.98 -5.30 -8.25
CA ILE A 107 7.94 -4.83 -7.24
C ILE A 107 8.65 -6.02 -6.58
N GLN A 108 7.90 -7.06 -6.18
CA GLN A 108 8.50 -8.25 -5.56
C GLN A 108 9.43 -9.00 -6.51
N ARG A 109 9.08 -9.12 -7.80
CA ARG A 109 10.00 -9.67 -8.80
C ARG A 109 11.29 -8.83 -8.88
N ALA A 110 11.17 -7.52 -8.98
CA ALA A 110 12.33 -6.63 -9.03
C ALA A 110 13.23 -6.75 -7.79
N ASN A 111 12.65 -6.95 -6.60
CA ASN A 111 13.42 -7.20 -5.38
C ASN A 111 14.33 -8.45 -5.45
N TRP A 112 14.02 -9.40 -6.33
CA TRP A 112 14.87 -10.59 -6.57
C TRP A 112 15.87 -10.41 -7.71
N GLU A 113 15.61 -9.49 -8.63
CA GLU A 113 16.40 -9.31 -9.86
C GLU A 113 17.39 -8.14 -9.76
N VAL A 114 17.18 -7.22 -8.82
CA VAL A 114 17.97 -6.00 -8.66
C VAL A 114 18.94 -6.16 -7.49
N GLU A 115 20.24 -6.09 -7.80
CA GLU A 115 21.29 -6.07 -6.80
C GLU A 115 21.33 -4.76 -6.01
N LEU A 116 21.65 -4.84 -4.71
CA LEU A 116 21.80 -3.66 -3.86
C LEU A 116 23.15 -2.99 -4.10
N ASN A 117 23.11 -1.71 -4.45
CA ASN A 117 24.30 -0.87 -4.59
C ASN A 117 24.93 -0.64 -3.20
N ASP A 118 26.23 -0.36 -3.15
CA ASP A 118 26.96 -0.09 -1.91
C ASP A 118 26.69 1.31 -1.31
#